data_AF-A0A1G0JZC4-F1
#
_entry.id   AF-A0A1G0JZC4-F1
#
_cell.length_a   1.000
_cell.length_b   1.000
_cell.length_c   1.000
_cell.angle_alpha   90.00
_cell.angle_beta   90.00
_cell.angle_gamma   90.00
#
_symmetry.space_group_name_H-M   'P 1'
#
loop_
_entity.id
_entity.type
_entity.pdbx_description
1 polymer ?
#
loop_
_entity_poly.entity_id
_entity_poly.type
_entity_poly.pdbx_seq_one_letter_code
_entity_poly.pdbx_strand_id
1 'polypeptide(L)'
;ITGALVTNGKGELVGILTEFDCLKLLTLGGPDFEAPRGTVKDFMTTQVQTIPPTMDIYYAAGIFMSAKFRRLPVVENGRIVGGITRFDILRAVQRGLAGLMPDRPLKG
;
A
#
# COMPACT_ATOMS: atom_id res chain seq x y z
N ILE A 1 6.54 9.29 1.19
CA ILE A 1 5.53 8.33 1.69
C ILE A 1 4.24 8.68 0.99
N THR A 2 3.67 7.80 0.15
CA THR A 2 2.53 8.13 -0.75
C THR A 2 1.15 7.95 -0.10
N GLY A 3 1.10 7.52 1.16
CA GLY A 3 -0.12 7.32 1.94
C GLY A 3 0.12 6.62 3.28
N ALA A 4 -0.83 6.77 4.20
CA ALA A 4 -0.82 6.25 5.56
C ALA A 4 -2.04 5.34 5.80
N LEU A 5 -1.83 4.22 6.48
CA LEU A 5 -2.90 3.35 6.93
C LEU A 5 -3.52 3.93 8.19
N VAL A 6 -4.85 3.90 8.26
CA VAL A 6 -5.63 4.43 9.38
C VAL A 6 -6.14 3.25 10.20
N THR A 7 -5.89 3.28 11.50
CA THR A 7 -6.36 2.27 12.45
C THR A 7 -7.30 2.86 13.49
N ASN A 8 -8.13 2.01 14.08
CA ASN A 8 -8.88 2.37 15.28
C ASN A 8 -8.04 2.14 16.56
N GLY A 9 -8.61 2.47 17.73
CA GLY A 9 -7.94 2.26 19.02
C GLY A 9 -7.61 0.80 19.39
N LYS A 10 -8.11 -0.18 18.64
CA LYS A 10 -7.81 -1.62 18.81
C LYS A 10 -6.70 -2.12 17.87
N GLY A 11 -6.17 -1.24 17.02
CA GLY A 11 -5.16 -1.57 16.00
C GLY A 11 -5.74 -2.19 14.72
N GLU A 12 -7.06 -2.17 14.55
CA GLU A 12 -7.72 -2.72 13.36
C GLU A 12 -7.66 -1.71 12.21
N LEU A 13 -7.39 -2.18 11.00
CA LEU A 13 -7.37 -1.34 9.80
C LEU A 13 -8.78 -0.83 9.47
N VAL A 14 -8.95 0.49 9.39
CA VAL A 14 -10.23 1.13 9.06
C VAL A 14 -10.20 1.94 7.78
N GLY A 15 -9.02 2.22 7.22
CA GLY A 15 -8.89 2.93 5.96
C GLY A 15 -7.45 3.21 5.56
N ILE A 16 -7.30 3.89 4.43
CA ILE A 16 -6.04 4.43 3.94
C ILE A 16 -6.25 5.88 3.51
N LEU A 17 -5.34 6.76 3.92
CA LEU A 17 -5.29 8.14 3.42
C LEU A 17 -4.07 8.27 2.52
N THR A 18 -4.28 8.63 1.26
CA THR A 18 -3.23 8.77 0.25
C THR A 18 -3.11 10.21 -0.21
N GLU A 19 -2.02 10.54 -0.91
CA GLU A 19 -1.88 11.84 -1.58
C GLU A 19 -3.04 12.11 -2.55
N PHE A 20 -3.58 11.07 -3.19
CA PHE A 20 -4.74 11.19 -4.08
C PHE A 20 -6.00 11.62 -3.31
N ASP A 21 -6.18 11.14 -2.09
CA ASP A 21 -7.28 11.57 -1.22
C ASP A 21 -7.11 13.04 -0.81
N CYS A 22 -5.88 13.48 -0.52
CA CYS A 22 -5.58 14.89 -0.24
C CYS A 22 -5.79 15.78 -1.47
N LEU A 23 -5.37 15.35 -2.66
CA LEU A 23 -5.55 16.11 -3.90
C LEU A 23 -7.04 16.27 -4.27
N LYS A 24 -7.86 15.24 -4.01
CA LYS A 24 -9.31 15.37 -4.18
C LYS A 24 -9.91 16.52 -3.37
N LEU A 25 -9.36 16.85 -2.20
CA LEU A 25 -9.88 17.96 -1.39
C LEU A 25 -9.83 19.30 -2.14
N LEU A 26 -8.81 19.50 -2.98
CA LEU A 26 -8.68 20.71 -3.81
C LEU A 26 -9.78 20.80 -4.88
N THR A 27 -10.35 19.66 -5.26
CA THR A 27 -11.43 19.57 -6.27
C THR A 27 -12.82 19.74 -5.66
N LEU A 28 -12.93 19.67 -4.33
CA LEU A 28 -14.19 19.70 -3.59
C LEU A 28 -14.53 21.10 -3.05
N GLY A 29 -13.69 22.10 -3.30
CA GLY A 29 -13.95 23.48 -2.90
C GLY A 29 -15.12 24.11 -3.66
N GLY A 30 -15.90 24.94 -2.97
CA GLY A 30 -16.94 25.78 -3.58
C GLY A 30 -16.34 26.92 -4.44
N PRO A 31 -17.17 27.88 -4.89
CA PRO A 31 -16.73 29.02 -5.74
C PRO A 31 -15.52 29.78 -5.19
N ASP A 32 -15.33 29.74 -3.87
CA ASP A 32 -14.28 30.47 -3.13
C ASP A 32 -13.01 29.64 -2.86
N PHE A 33 -12.87 28.44 -3.44
CA PHE A 33 -11.72 27.53 -3.22
C PHE A 33 -11.43 27.19 -1.75
N GLU A 34 -12.41 27.31 -0.85
CA GLU A 34 -12.23 26.87 0.53
C GLU A 34 -12.01 25.35 0.56
N ALA A 35 -10.89 24.93 1.16
CA ALA A 35 -10.61 23.53 1.38
C ALA A 35 -11.69 22.91 2.29
N PRO A 36 -12.22 21.72 1.95
CA PRO A 36 -13.17 21.00 2.79
C PRO A 36 -12.62 20.82 4.22
N ARG A 37 -13.45 21.13 5.22
CA ARG A 37 -13.14 20.85 6.63
C ARG A 37 -13.69 19.47 7.01
N GLY A 38 -12.90 18.69 7.75
CA GLY A 38 -13.30 17.37 8.23
C GLY A 38 -12.15 16.60 8.85
N THR A 39 -12.43 15.36 9.25
CA THR A 39 -11.49 14.42 9.85
C THR A 39 -10.89 13.49 8.81
N VAL A 40 -9.81 12.78 9.14
CA VAL A 40 -9.24 11.73 8.29
C VAL A 40 -10.29 10.68 7.90
N LYS A 41 -11.22 10.36 8.80
CA LYS A 41 -12.28 9.38 8.55
C LYS A 41 -13.20 9.81 7.41
N ASP A 42 -13.40 11.11 7.22
CA ASP A 42 -14.31 11.66 6.22
C ASP A 42 -13.71 11.61 4.80
N PHE A 43 -12.38 11.52 4.70
CA PHE A 43 -11.66 11.64 3.43
C PHE A 43 -10.79 10.42 3.07
N MET A 44 -10.56 9.49 4.00
CA MET A 44 -9.81 8.26 3.72
C MET A 44 -10.60 7.30 2.83
N THR A 45 -9.90 6.49 2.05
CA THR A 45 -10.49 5.33 1.37
C THR A 45 -10.72 4.21 2.39
N THR A 46 -11.96 3.78 2.57
CA THR A 46 -12.36 2.73 3.54
C THR A 46 -12.23 1.31 2.98
N GLN A 47 -12.39 1.14 1.66
CA GLN A 47 -12.20 -0.15 0.99
C GLN A 47 -10.71 -0.34 0.69
N VAL A 48 -9.98 -0.82 1.70
CA VAL A 48 -8.55 -1.11 1.57
C VAL A 48 -8.39 -2.56 1.16
N GLN A 49 -7.78 -2.80 -0.01
CA GLN A 49 -7.38 -4.15 -0.38
C GLN A 49 -6.18 -4.57 0.49
N THR A 50 -6.31 -5.71 1.17
CA THR A 50 -5.30 -6.27 2.06
C THR A 50 -4.97 -7.70 1.67
N ILE A 51 -3.85 -8.21 2.17
CA ILE A 51 -3.46 -9.62 2.03
C ILE A 51 -3.10 -10.24 3.39
N PRO A 52 -3.27 -11.55 3.58
CA PRO A 52 -2.78 -12.24 4.77
C PRO A 52 -1.25 -12.41 4.72
N PRO A 53 -0.57 -12.55 5.86
CA PRO A 53 0.88 -12.79 5.90
C PRO A 53 1.28 -14.15 5.29
N THR A 54 0.33 -15.07 5.14
CA THR A 54 0.53 -16.41 4.57
C THR A 54 0.38 -16.46 3.05
N MET A 55 0.03 -15.34 2.39
CA MET A 55 -0.12 -15.31 0.94
C MET A 55 1.22 -15.56 0.24
N ASP A 56 1.21 -16.43 -0.77
CA ASP A 56 2.38 -16.68 -1.61
C ASP A 56 2.80 -15.42 -2.40
N ILE A 57 4.11 -15.24 -2.53
CA ILE A 57 4.70 -14.02 -3.07
C ILE A 57 4.38 -13.81 -4.57
N TYR A 58 4.18 -14.88 -5.34
CA TYR A 58 3.81 -14.78 -6.75
C TYR A 58 2.35 -14.36 -6.92
N TYR A 59 1.46 -14.80 -6.03
CA TYR A 59 0.08 -14.28 -6.00
C TYR A 59 0.06 -12.79 -5.63
N ALA A 60 0.84 -12.38 -4.62
CA ALA A 60 1.00 -10.96 -4.29
C ALA A 60 1.55 -10.15 -5.48
N ALA A 61 2.49 -10.71 -6.25
CA ALA A 61 2.99 -10.10 -7.48
C ALA A 61 1.88 -9.94 -8.54
N GLY A 62 1.06 -10.98 -8.74
CA GLY A 62 -0.08 -10.95 -9.65
C GLY A 62 -1.11 -9.87 -9.28
N ILE A 63 -1.37 -9.66 -7.99
CA ILE A 63 -2.21 -8.55 -7.52
C ILE A 63 -1.62 -7.21 -7.99
N PHE A 64 -0.31 -6.99 -7.81
CA PHE A 64 0.33 -5.74 -8.25
C PHE A 64 0.33 -5.52 -9.77
N MET A 65 0.23 -6.57 -10.58
CA MET A 65 0.15 -6.44 -12.04
C MET A 65 -1.19 -5.90 -12.51
N SER A 66 -2.28 -6.24 -11.82
CA SER A 66 -3.64 -5.77 -12.15
C SER A 66 -4.05 -4.54 -11.37
N ALA A 67 -3.39 -4.25 -10.25
CA ALA A 67 -3.74 -3.16 -9.35
C ALA A 67 -3.14 -1.80 -9.74
N LYS A 68 -3.93 -0.75 -9.53
CA LYS A 68 -3.47 0.65 -9.65
C LYS A 68 -2.64 1.12 -8.45
N PHE A 69 -2.72 0.42 -7.31
CA PHE A 69 -1.99 0.76 -6.09
C PHE A 69 -0.55 0.21 -6.09
N ARG A 70 0.30 0.81 -5.25
CA ARG A 70 1.75 0.52 -5.16
C ARG A 70 2.16 -0.22 -3.89
N ARG A 71 1.23 -0.37 -2.96
CA ARG A 71 1.40 -0.99 -1.65
C ARG A 71 0.19 -1.87 -1.33
N LEU A 72 0.45 -2.99 -0.67
CA LEU A 72 -0.56 -3.84 -0.04
C LEU A 72 -0.29 -3.89 1.47
N PRO A 73 -1.25 -3.51 2.32
CA PRO A 73 -1.19 -3.81 3.74
C PRO A 73 -1.28 -5.31 3.98
N VAL A 74 -0.44 -5.80 4.88
CA VAL A 74 -0.50 -7.17 5.36
C VAL A 74 -1.28 -7.17 6.66
N VAL A 75 -2.38 -7.93 6.70
CA VAL A 75 -3.33 -7.95 7.82
C VAL A 75 -3.52 -9.37 8.32
N GLU A 76 -3.48 -9.53 9.63
CA GLU A 76 -3.75 -10.80 10.32
C GLU A 76 -4.75 -10.53 11.46
N ASN A 77 -5.83 -11.30 11.52
CA ASN A 77 -6.89 -11.14 12.54
C ASN A 77 -7.39 -9.68 12.67
N GLY A 78 -7.58 -9.01 11.53
CA GLY A 78 -8.03 -7.61 11.44
C GLY A 78 -6.98 -6.55 11.77
N ARG A 79 -5.78 -6.95 12.22
CA ARG A 79 -4.69 -6.04 12.61
C ARG A 79 -3.62 -5.94 11.53
N ILE A 80 -3.07 -4.75 11.36
CA ILE A 80 -1.95 -4.52 10.45
C ILE A 80 -0.69 -5.12 11.07
N VAL A 81 -0.10 -6.09 10.38
CA VAL A 81 1.18 -6.71 10.77
C VAL A 81 2.34 -6.28 9.88
N GLY A 82 2.05 -5.59 8.78
CA GLY A 82 3.07 -5.02 7.91
C GLY A 82 2.49 -4.44 6.63
N GLY A 83 3.36 -4.22 5.65
CA GLY A 83 2.96 -3.82 4.31
C GLY A 83 4.07 -4.13 3.32
N ILE A 84 3.68 -4.56 2.12
CA ILE A 84 4.61 -4.84 1.04
C ILE A 84 4.37 -3.90 -0.13
N THR A 85 5.41 -3.67 -0.90
CA THR A 85 5.40 -2.91 -2.15
C THR A 85 5.90 -3.79 -3.29
N ARG A 86 5.73 -3.31 -4.52
CA ARG A 86 6.33 -3.97 -5.70
C ARG A 86 7.85 -4.10 -5.57
N PHE A 87 8.51 -3.14 -4.90
CA PHE A 87 9.94 -3.18 -4.70
C PHE A 87 10.36 -4.29 -3.74
N ASP A 88 9.54 -4.59 -2.73
CA ASP A 88 9.80 -5.70 -1.81
C ASP A 88 9.73 -7.05 -2.53
N ILE A 89 8.83 -7.19 -3.51
CA ILE A 89 8.77 -8.36 -4.37
C ILE A 89 10.05 -8.47 -5.21
N LEU A 90 10.51 -7.39 -5.84
CA LEU A 90 11.77 -7.39 -6.60
C LEU A 90 12.96 -7.78 -5.72
N ARG A 91 13.03 -7.25 -4.48
CA ARG A 91 14.07 -7.62 -3.51
C ARG A 91 13.99 -9.10 -3.13
N ALA A 92 12.78 -9.63 -2.93
CA ALA A 92 12.58 -11.05 -2.60
C ALA A 92 13.05 -11.95 -3.75
N VAL A 93 12.67 -11.60 -4.98
CA VAL A 93 13.11 -12.30 -6.20
C VAL A 93 14.63 -12.22 -6.35
N GLN A 94 15.25 -11.04 -6.18
CA GLN A 94 16.71 -10.88 -6.23
C GLN A 94 17.42 -11.76 -5.19
N ARG A 95 16.90 -11.85 -3.96
CA ARG A 95 17.47 -12.72 -2.91
C ARG A 95 17.32 -14.20 -3.24
N GLY A 96 16.18 -14.61 -3.78
CA GLY A 96 15.97 -15.98 -4.26
C GLY A 96 16.88 -16.35 -5.44
N LEU A 97 17.08 -15.42 -6.36
CA LEU A 97 18.01 -15.55 -7.50
C LEU A 97 19.46 -15.56 -7.06
N ALA A 98 19.85 -14.80 -6.03
CA ALA A 98 21.22 -14.81 -5.50
C ALA A 98 21.63 -16.19 -4.94
N GLY A 99 20.65 -17.00 -4.49
CA GLY A 99 20.88 -18.40 -4.14
C GLY A 99 21.02 -19.35 -5.36
N LEU A 100 20.52 -18.95 -6.53
CA LEU A 100 20.54 -19.72 -7.79
C LEU A 100 21.60 -19.25 -8.78
N MET A 101 22.17 -18.05 -8.58
CA MET A 101 23.19 -17.44 -9.42
C MET A 101 24.36 -16.99 -8.53
N PRO A 102 25.28 -17.89 -8.15
CA PRO A 102 26.53 -17.48 -7.55
C PRO A 102 27.28 -16.61 -8.56
N ASP A 103 27.45 -15.35 -8.19
CA ASP A 103 28.29 -14.30 -8.77
C ASP A 103 28.53 -14.38 -10.29
N ARG A 104 27.66 -13.75 -11.08
CA ARG A 104 27.99 -13.41 -12.47
C ARG A 104 28.31 -11.92 -12.52
N PRO A 105 29.56 -11.51 -12.80
CA PRO A 105 29.89 -10.09 -12.88
C PRO A 105 29.05 -9.46 -13.99
N LEU A 106 28.45 -8.30 -13.68
CA LEU A 106 27.81 -7.46 -14.67
C LEU A 106 28.91 -7.00 -15.62
N LYS A 107 28.89 -7.51 -16.86
CA LYS A 107 29.79 -7.01 -17.91
C LYS A 107 29.48 -5.52 -18.11
N GLY A 108 30.49 -4.69 -17.85
CA GLY A 108 30.51 -3.26 -18.18
C GLY A 108 30.61 -3.01 -19.67
#